data_AF-A0A699T7W4-F1
#
_entry.id   AF-A0A699T7W4-F1
#
_cell.length_a   1.000
_cell.length_b   1.000
_cell.length_c   1.000
_cell.angle_alpha   90.00
_cell.angle_beta   90.00
_cell.angle_gamma   90.00
#
_symmetry.space_group_name_H-M   'P 1'
#
loop_
_entity.id
_entity.type
_entity.pdbx_description
1 polymer ?
#
loop_
_entity_poly.entity_id
_entity_poly.type
_entity_poly.pdbx_seq_one_letter_code
_entity_poly.pdbx_strand_id
1 'polypeptide(L)'
;NLPTFNSAFHFEERLRSLETSFSEYRKTNPFADAVSMIPGIVHQYMTQQMKEAVREAVQIQTDRLQDSLQRENDEFLRNIDENIKKVLKGLVKNQRRREDDDQEGPSAGSNQGSKRQK
;
A
#
# COMPACT_ATOMS: atom_id res chain seq x y z
N ASN A 1 -19.99 -33.90 79.71
CA ASN A 1 -19.95 -33.57 78.27
C ASN A 1 -18.91 -32.50 78.03
N LEU A 2 -17.83 -32.83 77.31
CA LEU A 2 -16.75 -31.89 76.98
C LEU A 2 -17.16 -31.10 75.73
N PRO A 3 -17.02 -29.77 75.70
CA PRO A 3 -17.37 -29.00 74.51
C PRO A 3 -16.48 -29.42 73.33
N THR A 4 -17.10 -29.65 72.18
CA THR A 4 -16.38 -29.93 70.93
C THR A 4 -15.52 -28.73 70.54
N PHE A 5 -14.37 -28.98 69.90
CA PHE A 5 -13.46 -27.96 69.39
C PHE A 5 -14.17 -26.82 68.66
N ASN A 6 -15.14 -27.14 67.78
CA ASN A 6 -15.91 -26.16 67.03
C ASN A 6 -16.70 -25.16 67.91
N SER A 7 -17.24 -25.65 69.04
CA SER A 7 -17.97 -24.85 70.01
C SER A 7 -17.03 -24.11 70.98
N ALA A 8 -15.94 -24.75 71.41
CA ALA A 8 -14.98 -24.14 72.34
C ALA A 8 -14.25 -22.94 71.71
N PHE A 9 -14.09 -22.92 70.38
CA PHE A 9 -13.42 -21.85 69.64
C PHE A 9 -14.37 -20.95 68.84
N HIS A 10 -15.69 -21.15 68.95
CA HIS A 10 -16.69 -20.39 68.17
C HIS A 10 -16.33 -20.28 66.68
N PHE A 11 -15.82 -21.37 66.12
CA PHE A 11 -15.13 -21.34 64.83
C PHE A 11 -16.03 -20.84 63.70
N GLU A 12 -17.28 -21.31 63.66
CA GLU A 12 -18.30 -20.88 62.68
C GLU A 12 -18.61 -19.38 62.76
N GLU A 13 -18.64 -18.82 63.96
CA GLU A 13 -18.92 -17.40 64.18
C GLU A 13 -17.73 -16.54 63.71
N ARG A 14 -16.51 -16.99 63.99
CA ARG A 14 -15.27 -16.36 63.51
C ARG A 14 -15.14 -16.42 62.00
N LEU A 15 -15.45 -17.56 61.39
CA LEU A 15 -15.44 -17.74 59.94
C LEU A 15 -16.40 -16.75 59.27
N ARG A 16 -17.64 -16.67 59.77
CA ARG A 16 -18.66 -15.73 59.26
C ARG A 16 -18.23 -14.27 59.41
N SER A 17 -17.65 -13.89 60.54
CA SER A 17 -17.15 -12.53 60.76
C SER A 17 -15.99 -12.19 59.82
N LEU A 18 -15.13 -13.16 59.54
CA LEU A 18 -14.01 -12.99 58.61
C LEU A 18 -14.49 -12.83 57.17
N GLU A 19 -15.44 -13.65 56.73
CA GLU A 19 -16.08 -13.50 55.40
C GLU A 19 -16.75 -12.14 55.25
N THR A 20 -17.41 -11.66 56.30
CA THR A 20 -18.06 -10.34 56.33
C THR A 20 -17.03 -9.21 56.18
N SER A 21 -15.91 -9.28 56.92
CA SER A 21 -14.87 -8.24 56.85
C SER A 21 -14.17 -8.22 55.49
N PHE A 22 -13.92 -9.39 54.88
CA PHE A 22 -13.37 -9.47 53.52
C PHE A 22 -14.33 -8.90 52.47
N SER A 23 -15.63 -9.15 52.64
CA SER A 23 -16.68 -8.57 51.78
C SER A 23 -16.72 -7.05 51.89
N GLU A 24 -16.68 -6.50 53.11
CA GLU A 24 -16.61 -5.04 53.33
C GLU A 24 -15.33 -4.43 52.76
N TYR A 25 -14.18 -5.06 53.02
CA TYR A 25 -12.90 -4.60 52.48
C TYR A 25 -12.90 -4.54 50.96
N ARG A 26 -13.50 -5.52 50.27
CA ARG A 26 -13.64 -5.47 48.80
C ARG A 26 -14.55 -4.35 48.32
N LYS A 27 -15.59 -3.99 49.09
CA LYS A 27 -16.49 -2.87 48.78
C LYS A 27 -15.85 -1.51 48.99
N THR A 28 -14.98 -1.37 49.99
CA THR A 28 -14.31 -0.10 50.32
C THR A 28 -12.90 0.00 49.74
N ASN A 29 -12.44 -0.98 48.97
CA ASN A 29 -11.11 -0.96 48.37
C ASN A 29 -11.06 0.16 47.31
N PRO A 30 -10.25 1.22 47.53
CA PRO A 30 -10.18 2.35 46.62
C PRO A 30 -9.63 1.98 45.23
N PHE A 31 -9.01 0.81 45.09
CA PHE A 31 -8.48 0.31 43.83
C PHE A 31 -9.43 -0.63 43.08
N ALA A 32 -10.56 -1.04 43.67
CA ALA A 32 -11.47 -2.02 43.06
C ALA A 32 -11.95 -1.56 41.68
N ASP A 33 -12.37 -0.29 41.57
CA ASP A 33 -12.82 0.30 40.32
C ASP A 33 -11.69 0.39 39.30
N ALA A 34 -10.52 0.88 39.70
CA ALA A 34 -9.37 0.99 38.81
C ALA A 34 -8.92 -0.37 38.24
N VAL A 35 -8.86 -1.41 39.09
CA VAL A 35 -8.55 -2.78 38.66
C VAL A 35 -9.62 -3.33 37.72
N SER A 36 -10.89 -3.00 37.97
CA SER A 36 -12.00 -3.43 37.11
C SER A 36 -11.95 -2.81 35.70
N MET A 37 -11.32 -1.64 35.55
CA MET A 37 -11.19 -0.95 34.27
C MET A 37 -10.04 -1.47 33.39
N ILE A 38 -9.05 -2.16 33.96
CA ILE A 38 -7.86 -2.65 33.23
C ILE A 38 -8.22 -3.48 31.97
N PRO A 39 -9.17 -4.43 32.02
CA PRO A 39 -9.56 -5.19 30.82
C PRO A 39 -10.08 -4.29 29.70
N GLY A 40 -10.86 -3.25 30.04
CA GLY A 40 -11.38 -2.28 29.08
C GLY A 40 -10.28 -1.45 28.42
N ILE A 41 -9.31 -0.99 29.23
CA ILE A 41 -8.15 -0.23 28.75
C ILE A 41 -7.30 -1.09 27.79
N VAL A 42 -7.00 -2.33 28.18
CA VAL A 42 -6.25 -3.26 27.33
C VAL A 42 -6.99 -3.54 26.02
N HIS A 43 -8.30 -3.80 26.08
CA HIS A 43 -9.11 -4.04 24.89
C HIS A 43 -9.11 -2.84 23.94
N GLN A 44 -9.26 -1.63 24.47
CA GLN A 44 -9.21 -0.39 23.69
C GLN A 44 -7.84 -0.19 23.04
N TYR A 45 -6.76 -0.39 23.80
CA TYR A 45 -5.39 -0.32 23.29
C TYR A 45 -5.15 -1.30 22.14
N MET A 46 -5.50 -2.57 22.33
CA MET A 46 -5.29 -3.61 21.31
C MET A 46 -6.08 -3.32 20.03
N THR A 47 -7.32 -2.83 20.16
CA THR A 47 -8.15 -2.45 19.02
C THR A 47 -7.54 -1.27 18.26
N GLN A 48 -7.03 -0.27 18.98
CA GLN A 48 -6.38 0.89 18.36
C GLN A 48 -5.09 0.49 17.64
N GLN A 49 -4.23 -0.30 18.27
CA GLN A 49 -2.99 -0.78 17.65
C GLN A 49 -3.27 -1.58 16.37
N MET A 50 -4.28 -2.45 16.40
CA MET A 50 -4.66 -3.23 15.23
C MET A 50 -5.20 -2.34 14.10
N LYS A 51 -6.01 -1.34 14.44
CA LYS A 51 -6.55 -0.39 13.45
C LYS A 51 -5.42 0.40 12.76
N GLU A 52 -4.46 0.91 13.52
CA GLU A 52 -3.32 1.63 12.94
C GLU A 52 -2.43 0.71 12.10
N ALA A 53 -2.12 -0.50 12.60
CA ALA A 53 -1.34 -1.48 11.84
C ALA A 53 -2.02 -1.84 10.50
N VAL A 54 -3.34 -2.03 10.49
CA VAL A 54 -4.10 -2.27 9.25
C VAL A 54 -4.06 -1.05 8.33
N ARG A 55 -4.21 0.16 8.88
CA ARG A 55 -4.15 1.40 8.10
C ARG A 55 -2.80 1.59 7.42
N GLU A 56 -1.70 1.38 8.15
CA GLU A 56 -0.34 1.45 7.60
C GLU A 56 -0.12 0.41 6.50
N ALA A 57 -0.54 -0.84 6.73
CA ALA A 57 -0.41 -1.90 5.73
C ALA A 57 -1.21 -1.59 4.44
N VAL A 58 -2.40 -1.00 4.57
CA VAL A 58 -3.21 -0.55 3.43
C VAL A 58 -2.55 0.60 2.68
N GLN A 59 -1.97 1.57 3.39
CA GLN A 59 -1.28 2.70 2.78
C GLN A 59 -0.07 2.23 1.97
N ILE A 60 0.78 1.37 2.54
CA ILE A 60 1.96 0.83 1.86
C ILE A 60 1.57 0.08 0.59
N GLN A 61 0.51 -0.74 0.63
CA GLN A 61 0.06 -1.45 -0.57
C GLN A 61 -0.49 -0.50 -1.62
N THR A 62 -1.21 0.55 -1.20
CA THR A 62 -1.75 1.58 -2.11
C THR A 62 -0.64 2.34 -2.81
N ASP A 63 0.38 2.78 -2.08
CA ASP A 63 1.53 3.50 -2.65
C ASP A 63 2.28 2.61 -3.67
N ARG A 64 2.49 1.33 -3.33
CA ARG A 64 3.12 0.36 -4.25
C ARG A 64 2.30 0.13 -5.52
N LEU A 65 0.98 0.05 -5.41
CA LEU A 65 0.08 -0.08 -6.56
C LEU A 65 0.15 1.18 -7.44
N GLN A 66 0.15 2.36 -6.84
CA GLN A 66 0.25 3.62 -7.54
C GLN A 66 1.58 3.74 -8.31
N ASP A 67 2.70 3.41 -7.66
CA ASP A 67 4.02 3.41 -8.30
C ASP A 67 4.11 2.41 -9.47
N SER A 68 3.48 1.24 -9.33
CA SER A 68 3.42 0.23 -10.39
C SER A 68 2.64 0.74 -11.59
N LEU A 69 1.44 1.28 -11.36
CA LEU A 69 0.59 1.82 -12.42
C LEU A 69 1.24 3.02 -13.11
N GLN A 70 1.91 3.90 -12.34
CA GLN A 70 2.64 5.02 -12.91
C GLN A 70 3.77 4.54 -13.84
N ARG A 71 4.55 3.56 -13.40
CA ARG A 71 5.64 2.98 -14.21
C ARG A 71 5.13 2.35 -15.50
N GLU A 72 4.05 1.58 -15.42
CA GLU A 72 3.42 0.94 -16.58
C GLU A 72 2.92 1.99 -17.58
N ASN A 73 2.26 3.05 -17.11
CA ASN A 73 1.82 4.17 -17.94
C ASN A 73 3.01 4.87 -18.62
N ASP A 74 4.09 5.14 -17.89
CA ASP A 74 5.28 5.78 -18.45
C ASP A 74 5.94 4.90 -19.53
N GLU A 75 5.95 3.58 -19.33
CA GLU A 75 6.45 2.62 -20.33
C GLU A 75 5.58 2.59 -21.58
N PHE A 76 4.27 2.57 -21.41
CA PHE A 76 3.31 2.63 -22.50
C PHE A 76 3.50 3.92 -23.33
N LEU A 77 3.63 5.07 -22.67
CA LEU A 77 3.87 6.36 -23.34
C LEU A 77 5.20 6.38 -24.10
N ARG A 78 6.28 5.84 -23.53
CA ARG A 78 7.57 5.69 -24.23
C ARG A 78 7.44 4.82 -25.48
N ASN A 79 6.70 3.72 -25.39
CA ASN A 79 6.46 2.84 -26.54
C ASN A 79 5.68 3.53 -27.66
N ILE A 80 4.68 4.35 -27.31
CA ILE A 80 3.95 5.18 -28.28
C ILE A 80 4.90 6.17 -28.96
N ASP A 81 5.69 6.91 -28.19
CA ASP A 81 6.62 7.91 -28.72
C ASP A 81 7.60 7.30 -29.73
N GLU A 82 8.23 6.17 -29.38
CA GLU A 82 9.15 5.48 -30.27
C GLU A 82 8.47 4.95 -31.54
N ASN A 83 7.22 4.47 -31.44
CA ASN A 83 6.46 4.03 -32.60
C ASN A 83 6.09 5.20 -33.53
N ILE A 84 5.64 6.33 -32.98
CA ILE A 84 5.34 7.54 -33.76
C ILE A 84 6.59 8.02 -34.50
N LYS A 85 7.74 8.07 -33.81
CA LYS A 85 9.03 8.45 -34.39
C LYS A 85 9.43 7.54 -35.55
N LYS A 86 9.22 6.21 -35.43
CA LYS A 86 9.47 5.25 -36.52
C LYS A 86 8.57 5.51 -37.73
N VAL A 87 7.27 5.76 -37.51
CA VAL A 87 6.31 6.07 -38.57
C VAL A 87 6.69 7.36 -39.29
N LEU A 88 6.95 8.44 -38.56
CA LEU A 88 7.36 9.73 -39.13
C LEU A 88 8.65 9.62 -39.93
N LYS A 89 9.66 8.90 -39.40
CA LYS A 89 10.90 8.64 -40.13
C LYS A 89 10.67 7.88 -41.44
N GLY A 90 9.73 6.94 -41.46
CA GLY A 90 9.31 6.23 -42.67
C GLY A 90 8.65 7.15 -43.68
N LEU A 91 7.71 7.99 -43.26
CA LEU A 91 7.03 8.97 -44.11
C LEU A 91 8.02 9.95 -44.75
N VAL A 92 8.94 10.53 -43.97
CA VAL A 92 9.97 11.47 -44.46
C VAL A 92 10.91 10.81 -45.46
N LYS A 93 11.29 9.55 -45.25
CA LYS A 93 12.11 8.79 -46.23
C LYS A 93 11.35 8.52 -47.53
N ASN A 94 10.06 8.21 -47.44
CA ASN A 94 9.22 7.96 -48.61
C ASN A 94 8.95 9.24 -49.41
N GLN A 95 8.76 10.38 -48.74
CA GLN A 95 8.61 11.69 -49.41
C GLN A 95 9.87 12.08 -50.18
N ARG A 96 11.05 12.01 -49.54
CA ARG A 96 12.33 12.32 -50.21
C ARG A 96 12.58 11.48 -51.47
N ARG A 97 12.31 10.17 -51.40
CA ARG A 97 12.45 9.30 -52.58
C ARG A 97 11.55 9.72 -53.73
N ARG A 98 10.29 10.08 -53.45
CA ARG A 98 9.36 10.57 -54.48
C ARG A 98 9.81 11.91 -55.07
N GLU A 99 10.29 12.82 -54.23
CA GLU A 99 10.83 14.12 -54.67
C GLU A 99 12.11 13.98 -55.52
N ASP A 100 12.98 13.01 -55.19
CA ASP A 100 14.16 12.69 -55.99
C ASP A 100 13.77 12.05 -57.34
N ASP A 101 12.78 11.13 -57.35
CA ASP A 101 12.28 10.46 -58.56
C ASP A 101 11.55 11.46 -59.50
N ASP A 102 10.84 12.46 -58.96
CA ASP A 102 10.14 13.49 -59.74
C ASP A 102 11.11 14.53 -60.38
N GLN A 103 12.40 14.54 -59.99
CA GLN A 103 13.44 15.40 -60.57
C GLN A 103 14.33 14.68 -61.59
N GLU A 104 14.19 13.36 -61.76
CA GLU A 104 14.86 12.59 -62.82
C GLU A 104 14.04 12.63 -64.13
N GLY A 105 13.81 13.84 -64.64
CA GLY A 105 13.29 14.04 -65.99
C GLY A 105 14.26 13.45 -67.03
N PRO A 106 13.79 13.03 -68.22
CA PRO A 106 14.64 12.37 -69.20
C PRO A 106 15.77 13.32 -69.61
N SER A 107 17.00 12.99 -69.21
CA SER A 107 18.21 13.62 -69.70
C SER A 107 18.31 13.32 -71.19
N ALA A 108 17.74 14.19 -72.00
CA ALA A 108 17.82 14.12 -73.46
C ALA A 108 19.30 14.26 -73.84
N GLY A 109 19.90 13.14 -74.23
CA GLY A 109 21.26 13.07 -74.71
C GLY A 109 21.48 14.09 -75.83
N SER A 110 22.19 15.17 -75.52
CA SER A 110 22.73 16.09 -76.50
C SER A 110 23.95 15.44 -77.15
N ASN A 111 23.70 14.53 -78.10
CA ASN A 111 24.71 14.03 -79.02
C ASN A 111 24.72 14.94 -80.25
N GLN A 112 25.42 16.08 -80.17
CA GLN A 112 25.81 16.82 -81.36
C GLN A 112 27.27 16.52 -81.67
N GLY A 113 27.47 15.49 -82.49
CA GLY A 113 28.74 15.21 -83.14
C GLY A 113 29.22 16.41 -83.94
N SER A 114 30.41 16.91 -83.60
CA SER A 114 31.12 17.88 -84.42
C SER A 114 32.17 17.15 -85.25
N LYS A 115 31.75 16.65 -86.41
CA LYS A 115 32.67 16.30 -87.50
C LYS A 115 33.12 17.60 -88.15
N ARG A 116 34.40 17.94 -88.06
CA ARG A 116 35.04 18.88 -89.00
C ARG A 116 36.04 18.09 -89.84
N GLN A 117 35.74 18.07 -91.14
CA GLN A 117 36.60 17.60 -92.22
C GLN A 117 37.62 18.69 -92.61
N LYS A 118 38.78 18.21 -93.07
CA LYS A 118 39.91 18.88 -93.73
C LYS A 118 40.90 19.62 -92.84
#